data_AF-A0AA39DAJ1-F1
#
_entry.id   AF-A0AA39DAJ1-F1
#
_cell.length_a   1.000
_cell.length_b   1.000
_cell.length_c   1.000
_cell.angle_alpha   90.00
_cell.angle_beta   90.00
_cell.angle_gamma   90.00
#
_symmetry.space_group_name_H-M   'P 1'
#
loop_
_entity.id
_entity.type
_entity.pdbx_description
1 polymer ?
#
loop_
_entity_poly.entity_id
_entity_poly.type
_entity_poly.pdbx_seq_one_letter_code
_entity_poly.pdbx_strand_id
1 'polypeptide(L)'
;MQSDGSSDENGERVCGGGGRLEEEEEERKMLKRRISCHPLYGFLVEAHLDCLKVGLGSNNGKPGRSHKSDEKTRHNQPSLSMYSQSELDHFMEAYCTTLTKLKEAMEEPQQETLAFIDSMQSQLEELSGSQHEPPQPPTISSGERTE
;
A
#
# COMPACT_ATOMS: atom_id res chain seq x y z
N MET A 1 -18.46 75.92 30.64
CA MET A 1 -18.50 75.49 32.06
C MET A 1 -19.93 75.03 32.30
N GLN A 2 -20.31 73.79 32.60
CA GLN A 2 -19.66 72.55 33.04
C GLN A 2 -20.00 71.42 32.02
N SER A 3 -19.16 70.44 31.66
CA SER A 3 -18.48 69.36 32.41
C SER A 3 -19.43 68.42 33.16
N ASP A 4 -19.66 67.22 32.60
CA ASP A 4 -19.93 65.90 33.22
C ASP A 4 -20.36 64.96 32.05
N GLY A 5 -19.77 63.81 31.72
CA GLY A 5 -18.92 62.89 32.47
C GLY A 5 -19.72 61.67 32.93
N SER A 6 -19.99 60.69 32.06
CA SER A 6 -20.38 59.28 32.37
C SER A 6 -20.91 58.62 31.09
N SER A 7 -20.68 57.36 30.72
CA SER A 7 -19.71 56.32 31.05
C SER A 7 -19.78 55.34 29.86
N ASP A 8 -18.65 54.74 29.54
CA ASP A 8 -18.54 53.65 28.58
C ASP A 8 -19.40 52.44 28.98
N GLU A 9 -20.22 51.95 28.06
CA GLU A 9 -20.71 50.55 28.09
C GLU A 9 -20.21 49.84 26.83
N ASN A 10 -18.97 49.38 26.97
CA ASN A 10 -18.33 48.41 26.10
C ASN A 10 -19.12 47.08 26.18
N GLY A 11 -19.92 46.82 25.15
CA GLY A 11 -20.62 45.57 24.94
C GLY A 11 -20.05 44.83 23.73
N GLU A 12 -18.74 44.56 23.71
CA GLU A 12 -18.15 43.59 22.80
C GLU A 12 -18.79 42.22 23.04
N ARG A 13 -19.82 41.90 22.27
CA ARG A 13 -20.21 40.51 22.04
C ARG A 13 -19.14 39.86 21.17
N VAL A 14 -18.12 39.30 21.81
CA VAL A 14 -17.33 38.23 21.22
C VAL A 14 -18.26 37.01 21.09
N CYS A 15 -18.92 36.89 19.95
CA CYS A 15 -19.58 35.65 19.57
C CYS A 15 -18.50 34.59 19.32
N GLY A 16 -18.50 33.56 20.18
CA GLY A 16 -17.49 32.50 20.22
C GLY A 16 -17.36 31.76 18.89
N GLY A 17 -16.18 31.87 18.29
CA GLY A 17 -15.76 31.08 17.13
C GLY A 17 -15.07 29.75 17.49
N GLY A 18 -15.11 29.32 18.76
CA GLY A 18 -14.38 28.16 19.27
C GLY A 18 -15.05 26.80 19.06
N GLY A 19 -16.39 26.71 19.09
CA GLY A 19 -17.09 25.42 19.14
C GLY A 19 -17.01 24.56 17.87
N ARG A 20 -16.85 25.17 16.69
CA ARG A 20 -16.93 24.44 15.41
C ARG A 20 -15.72 23.52 15.16
N LEU A 21 -14.53 23.93 15.62
CA LEU A 21 -13.32 23.13 15.43
C LEU A 21 -13.26 21.95 16.40
N GLU A 22 -13.80 22.11 17.60
CA GLU A 22 -13.88 21.06 18.62
C GLU A 22 -14.87 19.96 18.19
N GLU A 23 -16.04 20.34 17.66
CA GLU A 23 -17.03 19.41 17.10
C GLU A 23 -16.47 18.60 15.92
N GLU A 24 -15.78 19.25 14.97
CA GLU A 24 -15.11 18.57 13.85
C GLU A 24 -14.03 17.58 14.34
N GLU A 25 -13.31 17.90 15.41
CA GLU A 25 -12.30 17.02 15.99
C GLU A 25 -12.95 15.79 16.67
N GLU A 26 -14.05 15.99 17.38
CA GLU A 26 -14.82 14.91 18.00
C GLU A 26 -15.45 13.97 16.97
N GLU A 27 -16.03 14.51 15.90
CA GLU A 27 -16.53 13.72 14.77
C GLU A 27 -15.41 12.88 14.13
N ARG A 28 -14.23 13.47 13.93
CA ARG A 28 -13.05 12.76 13.44
C ARG A 28 -12.63 11.63 14.40
N LYS A 29 -12.64 11.88 15.71
CA LYS A 29 -12.32 10.86 16.74
C LYS A 29 -13.35 9.72 16.72
N MET A 30 -14.63 10.04 16.59
CA MET A 30 -15.71 9.06 16.47
C MET A 30 -15.58 8.22 15.21
N LEU A 31 -15.34 8.83 14.05
CA LEU A 31 -15.14 8.09 12.80
C LEU A 31 -13.91 7.17 12.88
N LYS A 32 -12.77 7.67 13.40
CA LYS A 32 -11.58 6.85 13.62
C LYS A 32 -11.87 5.64 14.50
N ARG A 33 -12.64 5.83 15.58
CA ARG A 33 -13.08 4.72 16.44
C ARG A 33 -13.93 3.73 15.65
N ARG A 34 -14.93 4.19 14.90
CA ARG A 34 -15.80 3.34 14.08
C ARG A 34 -15.00 2.52 13.06
N ILE A 35 -14.03 3.13 12.37
CA ILE A 35 -13.11 2.44 11.47
C ILE A 35 -12.27 1.40 12.24
N SER A 36 -11.65 1.79 13.35
CA SER A 36 -10.74 0.91 14.12
C SER A 36 -11.44 -0.28 14.78
N CYS A 37 -12.73 -0.14 15.10
CA CYS A 37 -13.54 -1.20 15.70
C CYS A 37 -14.33 -2.02 14.64
N HIS A 38 -14.15 -1.72 13.35
CA HIS A 38 -14.89 -2.39 12.29
C HIS A 38 -14.40 -3.84 12.11
N PRO A 39 -15.28 -4.84 11.91
CA PRO A 39 -14.89 -6.24 11.74
C PRO A 39 -13.87 -6.46 10.60
N LEU A 40 -13.97 -5.69 9.52
CA LEU A 40 -13.06 -5.75 8.37
C LEU A 40 -11.75 -4.98 8.55
N TYR A 41 -11.54 -4.25 9.65
CA TYR A 41 -10.35 -3.41 9.80
C TYR A 41 -9.05 -4.21 9.76
N GLY A 42 -9.02 -5.38 10.39
CA GLY A 42 -7.85 -6.28 10.33
C GLY A 42 -7.55 -6.73 8.90
N PHE A 43 -8.58 -7.17 8.18
CA PHE A 43 -8.45 -7.60 6.79
C PHE A 43 -8.00 -6.48 5.86
N LEU A 44 -8.52 -5.26 6.07
CA LEU A 44 -8.10 -4.07 5.33
C LEU A 44 -6.61 -3.78 5.50
N VAL A 45 -6.12 -3.84 6.74
CA VAL A 45 -4.70 -3.61 7.05
C VAL A 45 -3.84 -4.70 6.42
N GLU A 46 -4.25 -5.96 6.50
CA GLU A 46 -3.55 -7.08 5.90
C GLU A 46 -3.44 -6.95 4.37
N ALA A 47 -4.56 -6.70 3.69
CA ALA A 47 -4.58 -6.48 2.25
C ALA A 47 -3.68 -5.30 1.84
N HIS A 48 -3.62 -4.25 2.67
CA HIS A 48 -2.76 -3.10 2.41
C HIS A 48 -1.27 -3.45 2.56
N LEU A 49 -0.91 -4.20 3.61
CA LEU A 49 0.46 -4.67 3.83
C LEU A 49 0.92 -5.62 2.72
N ASP A 50 0.04 -6.48 2.24
CA ASP A 50 0.31 -7.37 1.10
C ASP A 50 0.58 -6.59 -0.19
N CYS A 51 -0.21 -5.55 -0.49
CA CYS A 51 0.09 -4.65 -1.60
C CYS A 51 1.47 -4.00 -1.48
N LEU A 52 1.83 -3.50 -0.29
CA LEU A 52 3.14 -2.90 -0.06
C LEU A 52 4.28 -3.91 -0.23
N LYS A 53 4.08 -5.16 0.18
CA LYS A 53 5.07 -6.24 0.04
C LYS A 53 5.38 -6.54 -1.42
N VAL A 54 4.34 -6.62 -2.26
CA VAL A 54 4.50 -6.85 -3.71
C VAL A 54 5.11 -5.61 -4.39
N GLY A 55 4.68 -4.40 -4.01
CA GLY A 55 5.10 -3.16 -4.66
C GLY A 55 6.48 -2.63 -4.26
N LEU A 56 6.93 -2.84 -3.02
CA LEU A 56 8.22 -2.36 -2.54
C LEU A 56 9.36 -3.37 -2.72
N GLY A 57 9.05 -4.58 -3.20
CA GLY A 57 9.95 -5.72 -3.17
C GLY A 57 10.27 -6.16 -1.74
N SER A 58 10.93 -7.31 -1.59
CA SER A 58 11.36 -7.86 -0.28
C SER A 58 12.52 -7.05 0.32
N ASN A 59 12.31 -5.75 0.56
CA ASN A 59 13.29 -4.86 1.18
C ASN A 59 13.06 -4.85 2.69
N ASN A 60 13.46 -5.95 3.35
CA ASN A 60 13.25 -6.27 4.76
C ASN A 60 13.92 -5.32 5.77
N GLY A 61 14.09 -4.02 5.53
CA GLY A 61 14.90 -3.25 6.47
C GLY A 61 14.87 -1.75 6.46
N LYS A 62 14.07 -1.07 5.63
CA LYS A 62 14.00 0.40 5.73
C LYS A 62 12.56 0.86 5.58
N PRO A 63 11.93 1.47 6.61
CA PRO A 63 10.70 2.20 6.39
C PRO A 63 11.02 3.27 5.34
N GLY A 64 10.55 3.04 4.11
CA GLY A 64 10.56 4.07 3.07
C GLY A 64 9.93 5.29 3.69
N ARG A 65 10.65 6.43 3.65
CA ARG A 65 10.27 7.73 4.24
C ARG A 65 8.76 7.82 4.29
N SER A 66 8.18 7.87 5.50
CA SER A 66 6.78 8.21 5.67
C SER A 66 6.49 9.37 4.73
N HIS A 67 5.51 9.20 3.84
CA HIS A 67 4.88 10.34 3.23
C HIS A 67 4.43 11.21 4.41
N LYS A 68 5.19 12.27 4.69
CA LYS A 68 4.73 13.34 5.56
C LYS A 68 3.52 13.87 4.80
N SER A 69 2.33 13.48 5.24
CA SER A 69 1.12 14.16 4.83
C SER A 69 1.29 15.59 5.32
N ASP A 70 1.60 16.50 4.40
CA ASP A 70 1.51 17.93 4.65
C ASP A 70 0.06 18.20 5.07
N GLU A 71 -0.17 18.31 6.38
CA GLU A 71 -1.47 18.58 6.99
C GLU A 71 -1.84 20.06 6.80
N LYS A 72 -1.92 20.51 5.54
CA LYS A 72 -2.43 21.84 5.18
C LYS A 72 -3.24 21.75 3.90
N THR A 73 -4.27 20.92 3.91
CA THR A 73 -5.36 21.09 2.96
C THR A 73 -6.65 21.17 3.75
N ARG A 74 -7.06 22.41 4.04
CA ARG A 74 -8.43 22.73 4.44
C ARG A 74 -9.33 22.50 3.23
N HIS A 75 -9.55 21.24 2.91
CA HIS A 75 -10.65 20.86 2.06
C HIS A 75 -11.93 21.15 2.84
N ASN A 76 -12.92 21.72 2.15
CA ASN A 76 -14.31 21.75 2.58
C ASN A 76 -14.74 20.28 2.74
N GLN A 77 -14.46 19.71 3.91
CA GLN A 77 -14.87 18.36 4.26
C GLN A 77 -16.39 18.41 4.44
N PRO A 78 -17.17 17.60 3.70
CA PRO A 78 -18.56 17.40 4.06
C PRO A 78 -18.60 16.92 5.52
N SER A 79 -19.58 17.37 6.30
CA SER A 79 -19.66 17.07 7.73
C SER A 79 -19.55 15.57 7.97
N LEU A 80 -18.59 15.16 8.80
CA LEU A 80 -18.29 13.76 9.09
C LEU A 80 -19.46 13.05 9.80
N SER A 81 -20.38 13.83 10.38
CA SER A 81 -21.68 13.37 10.89
C SER A 81 -22.59 12.67 9.86
N MET A 82 -22.32 12.77 8.55
CA MET A 82 -23.19 12.18 7.53
C MET A 82 -22.95 10.69 7.25
N TYR A 83 -21.81 10.12 7.65
CA TYR A 83 -21.52 8.72 7.31
C TYR A 83 -22.35 7.75 8.16
N SER A 84 -23.36 7.17 7.53
CA SER A 84 -24.14 6.04 8.04
C SER A 84 -23.26 4.81 8.26
N GLN A 85 -23.71 3.87 9.09
CA GLN A 85 -22.98 2.60 9.26
C GLN A 85 -22.84 1.85 7.94
N SER A 86 -23.88 1.84 7.11
CA SER A 86 -23.88 1.23 5.77
C SER A 86 -22.84 1.82 4.82
N GLU A 87 -22.61 3.14 4.86
CA GLU A 87 -21.58 3.75 4.02
C GLU A 87 -20.18 3.36 4.46
N LEU A 88 -19.95 3.26 5.78
CA LEU A 88 -18.69 2.76 6.29
C LEU A 88 -18.47 1.30 5.89
N ASP A 89 -19.50 0.45 6.03
CA ASP A 89 -19.41 -0.97 5.66
C ASP A 89 -19.06 -1.10 4.17
N HIS A 90 -19.77 -0.38 3.29
CA HIS A 90 -19.49 -0.36 1.86
C HIS A 90 -18.08 0.14 1.53
N PHE A 91 -17.63 1.21 2.21
CA PHE A 91 -16.27 1.71 2.06
C PHE A 91 -15.23 0.64 2.44
N MET A 92 -15.41 -0.03 3.58
CA MET A 92 -14.48 -1.06 4.06
C MET A 92 -14.39 -2.22 3.06
N GLU A 93 -15.53 -2.69 2.54
CA GLU A 93 -15.59 -3.75 1.53
C GLU A 93 -14.94 -3.35 0.20
N ALA A 94 -15.31 -2.17 -0.32
CA ALA A 94 -14.78 -1.66 -1.58
C ALA A 94 -13.27 -1.45 -1.51
N TYR A 95 -12.77 -0.96 -0.38
CA TYR A 95 -11.34 -0.73 -0.17
C TYR A 95 -10.56 -2.05 -0.14
N CYS A 96 -11.03 -3.05 0.61
CA CYS A 96 -10.39 -4.37 0.65
C CYS A 96 -10.39 -5.05 -0.73
N THR A 97 -11.51 -4.97 -1.45
CA THR A 97 -11.64 -5.50 -2.82
C THR A 97 -10.65 -4.84 -3.77
N THR A 98 -10.54 -3.51 -3.69
CA THR A 98 -9.64 -2.72 -4.54
C THR A 98 -8.18 -3.07 -4.25
N LEU A 99 -7.80 -3.20 -2.98
CA LEU A 99 -6.44 -3.62 -2.61
C LEU A 99 -6.12 -5.03 -3.12
N THR A 100 -7.04 -5.98 -2.97
CA THR A 100 -6.83 -7.36 -3.45
C THR A 100 -6.58 -7.38 -4.95
N LYS A 101 -7.41 -6.68 -5.74
CA LYS A 101 -7.22 -6.55 -7.19
C LYS A 101 -5.92 -5.86 -7.56
N LEU A 102 -5.53 -4.83 -6.80
CA LEU A 102 -4.26 -4.14 -7.01
C LEU A 102 -3.07 -5.08 -6.76
N LYS A 103 -3.12 -5.90 -5.70
CA LYS A 103 -2.09 -6.91 -5.42
C LYS A 103 -1.95 -7.88 -6.60
N GLU A 104 -3.05 -8.48 -7.04
CA GLU A 104 -3.07 -9.44 -8.15
C GLU A 104 -2.48 -8.81 -9.43
N ALA A 105 -2.91 -7.59 -9.77
CA ALA A 105 -2.43 -6.88 -10.94
C ALA A 105 -0.94 -6.50 -10.88
N MET A 106 -0.35 -6.41 -9.69
CA MET A 106 1.10 -6.20 -9.52
C MET A 106 1.88 -7.52 -9.52
N GLU A 107 1.30 -8.58 -8.97
CA GLU A 107 1.93 -9.89 -8.83
C GLU A 107 2.00 -10.65 -10.15
N GLU A 108 0.93 -10.61 -10.97
CA GLU A 108 0.88 -11.25 -12.29
C GLU A 108 2.09 -10.91 -13.19
N PRO A 109 2.38 -9.63 -13.51
CA PRO A 109 3.50 -9.29 -14.38
C PRO A 109 4.87 -9.63 -13.77
N GLN A 110 4.98 -9.66 -12.44
CA GLN A 110 6.21 -10.09 -11.76
C GLN A 110 6.45 -11.58 -11.99
N GLN A 111 5.43 -12.42 -11.81
CA GLN A 111 5.53 -13.86 -12.02
C GLN A 111 5.79 -14.21 -13.48
N GLU A 112 5.13 -13.52 -14.43
CA GLU A 112 5.37 -13.70 -15.87
C GLU A 112 6.83 -13.38 -16.23
N THR A 113 7.37 -12.30 -15.68
CA THR A 113 8.77 -11.90 -15.91
C THR A 113 9.74 -12.93 -15.35
N LEU A 114 9.51 -13.42 -14.14
CA LEU A 114 10.37 -14.45 -13.52
C LEU A 114 10.34 -15.75 -14.33
N ALA A 115 9.15 -16.22 -14.72
CA ALA A 115 9.01 -17.42 -15.55
C ALA A 115 9.71 -17.28 -16.90
N PHE A 116 9.64 -16.09 -17.52
CA PHE A 116 10.36 -15.80 -18.76
C PHE A 116 11.88 -15.87 -18.57
N ILE A 117 12.41 -15.28 -17.49
CA ILE A 117 13.84 -15.31 -17.15
C ILE A 117 14.31 -16.75 -16.93
N ASP A 118 13.59 -17.52 -16.11
CA ASP A 118 13.94 -18.92 -15.80
C ASP A 118 13.96 -19.79 -17.08
N SER A 119 12.98 -19.59 -17.97
CA SER A 119 12.92 -20.26 -19.26
C SER A 119 14.13 -19.91 -20.15
N MET A 120 14.52 -18.64 -20.20
CA MET A 120 15.71 -18.22 -20.95
C MET A 120 17.00 -18.79 -20.34
N GLN A 121 17.13 -18.79 -19.02
CA GLN A 121 18.30 -19.34 -18.34
C GLN A 121 18.45 -20.83 -18.62
N SER A 122 17.36 -21.60 -18.56
CA SER A 122 17.37 -23.03 -18.88
C SER A 122 17.81 -23.31 -20.32
N GLN A 123 17.38 -22.49 -21.29
CA GLN A 123 17.82 -22.63 -22.69
C GLN A 123 19.31 -22.34 -22.86
N LEU A 124 19.85 -21.34 -22.16
CA LEU A 124 21.27 -21.01 -22.21
C LEU A 124 22.13 -22.12 -21.57
N GLU A 125 21.67 -22.73 -20.48
CA GLU A 125 22.34 -23.83 -19.82
C GLU A 125 22.45 -25.06 -20.74
N GLU A 126 21.38 -25.42 -21.45
CA GLU A 126 21.36 -26.53 -22.42
C GLU A 126 22.39 -26.32 -23.56
N LEU A 127 22.47 -25.10 -24.10
CA LEU A 127 23.46 -24.75 -25.12
C LEU A 127 24.90 -24.79 -24.61
N SER A 128 25.11 -24.48 -23.33
CA SER A 128 26.44 -24.51 -22.70
C SER A 128 26.89 -25.91 -22.28
N GLY A 129 25.96 -26.77 -21.85
CA GLY A 129 26.24 -28.15 -21.43
C GLY A 129 26.45 -29.14 -22.58
N SER A 130 26.01 -28.79 -23.80
CA SER A 130 26.20 -29.61 -25.00
C SER A 130 27.61 -29.51 -25.63
N GLN A 131 28.51 -28.69 -25.06
CA GLN A 131 29.90 -28.51 -25.51
C GLN A 131 30.91 -29.31 -24.66
N HIS A 132 30.62 -30.57 -24.28
CA HIS A 132 31.66 -31.45 -23.72
C HIS A 132 31.34 -32.95 -23.86
N GLU A 133 31.24 -33.47 -25.08
CA GLU A 133 31.63 -34.86 -25.35
C GLU A 133 32.96 -34.85 -26.12
N PRO A 134 34.10 -35.19 -25.49
CA PRO A 134 35.34 -35.37 -26.23
C PRO A 134 35.20 -36.62 -27.12
N PRO A 135 35.66 -36.57 -28.39
CA PRO A 135 35.54 -37.70 -29.30
C PRO A 135 36.29 -38.91 -28.73
N GLN A 136 35.56 -39.98 -28.44
CA GLN A 136 36.14 -41.27 -28.06
C GLN A 136 36.96 -41.81 -29.25
N PRO A 137 38.26 -42.16 -29.08
CA PRO A 137 39.05 -42.73 -30.16
C PRO A 137 38.54 -44.14 -30.52
N PRO A 138 38.65 -44.55 -31.80
CA PRO A 138 38.19 -45.87 -32.23
C PRO A 138 39.02 -46.97 -31.55
N THR A 139 38.35 -47.87 -30.83
CA THR A 139 38.93 -49.15 -30.42
C THR A 139 39.19 -50.01 -31.64
N ILE A 140 40.43 -49.96 -32.14
CA ILE A 140 40.96 -50.94 -33.09
C ILE A 140 41.09 -52.30 -32.38
N SER A 141 40.10 -53.17 -32.60
CA SER A 141 40.19 -54.58 -32.24
C SER A 141 41.18 -55.27 -33.18
N SER A 142 42.43 -55.41 -32.72
CA SER A 142 43.42 -56.27 -33.38
C SER A 142 43.15 -57.72 -33.00
N GLY A 143 42.37 -58.39 -33.85
CA GLY A 143 42.22 -59.85 -33.82
C GLY A 143 43.45 -60.51 -34.43
N GLU A 144 44.24 -61.10 -33.53
CA GLU A 144 45.41 -61.94 -33.72
C GLU A 144 45.25 -62.99 -34.84
N ARG A 145 46.22 -63.03 -35.77
CA ARG A 145 46.45 -64.16 -36.68
C ARG A 145 47.73 -64.84 -36.21
N THR A 146 47.58 -66.02 -35.63
CA THR A 146 48.69 -66.92 -35.32
C THR A 146 48.52 -68.16 -36.18
N GLU A 147 49.65 -68.59 -36.73
CA GLU A 147 49.87 -69.64 -37.74
C GLU A 147 49.23 -71.00 -37.45
#